data_AF-A0A3D3GMW7-F1
#
_entry.id   AF-A0A3D3GMW7-F1
#
_cell.length_a   1.000
_cell.length_b   1.000
_cell.length_c   1.000
_cell.angle_alpha   90.00
_cell.angle_beta   90.00
_cell.angle_gamma   90.00
#
_symmetry.space_group_name_H-M   'P 1'
#
loop_
_entity.id
_entity.type
_entity.pdbx_description
1 polymer ?
#
loop_
_entity_poly.entity_id
_entity_poly.type
_entity_poly.pdbx_seq_one_letter_code
_entity_poly.pdbx_strand_id
1 'polypeptide(L)'
;MKTCDICGKKPIVGNSIARRGLSKKSGGIGKKTTGITRRRFLPNLQKVRVVLASGSVKTLKVCTSCIQAGKIRKAPPRRLYTKEAVQ
;
A
#
# COMPACT_ATOMS: atom_id res chain seq x y z
N MET A 1 1.64 12.50 -7.31
CA MET A 1 2.53 11.59 -6.54
C MET A 1 1.69 10.54 -5.81
N LYS A 2 2.16 9.29 -5.68
CA LYS A 2 1.47 8.25 -4.90
C LYS A 2 1.76 8.47 -3.41
N THR A 3 0.95 9.29 -2.74
CA THR A 3 1.07 9.59 -1.32
C THR A 3 -0.15 9.06 -0.58
N CYS A 4 0.04 8.53 0.62
CA CYS A 4 -1.07 8.20 1.51
C CYS A 4 -1.60 9.46 2.19
N ASP A 5 -2.91 9.68 2.14
CA ASP A 5 -3.55 10.87 2.72
C ASP A 5 -3.52 10.90 4.27
N ILE A 6 -3.24 9.76 4.91
CA ILE A 6 -3.25 9.64 6.39
C ILE A 6 -1.85 9.66 6.99
N CYS A 7 -0.96 8.82 6.47
CA CYS A 7 0.38 8.65 7.05
C CYS A 7 1.48 9.31 6.20
N GLY A 8 1.13 9.93 5.07
CA GLY A 8 2.10 10.61 4.21
C GLY A 8 3.13 9.68 3.55
N LYS A 9 2.93 8.34 3.55
CA LYS A 9 3.85 7.40 2.90
C LYS A 9 4.07 7.79 1.44
N LYS A 10 5.34 8.00 1.08
CA LYS A 10 5.79 8.40 -0.25
C LYS A 10 6.57 7.26 -0.93
N PRO A 11 6.71 7.30 -2.27
CA PRO A 11 7.62 6.42 -2.98
C PRO A 11 9.05 6.60 -2.48
N ILE A 12 9.76 5.49 -2.26
CA ILE A 12 11.17 5.49 -1.87
C ILE A 12 12.00 5.02 -3.05
N VAL A 13 13.18 5.61 -3.25
CA VAL A 13 14.14 5.15 -4.26
C VAL A 13 15.05 4.09 -3.66
N GLY A 14 15.32 3.03 -4.41
CA GLY A 14 16.37 2.08 -4.05
C GLY A 14 16.88 1.35 -5.28
N ASN A 15 17.63 0.27 -5.07
CA ASN A 15 18.27 -0.46 -6.17
C ASN A 15 17.67 -1.86 -6.34
N SER A 16 17.61 -2.34 -7.58
CA SER A 16 17.47 -3.75 -7.92
C SER A 16 18.89 -4.31 -8.09
N ILE A 17 19.25 -5.31 -7.29
CA ILE A 17 20.59 -5.90 -7.29
C ILE A 17 20.47 -7.31 -7.87
N ALA A 18 21.06 -7.52 -9.04
CA ALA A 18 21.19 -8.85 -9.63
C ALA A 18 22.46 -9.53 -9.09
N ARG A 19 22.31 -10.74 -8.56
CA ARG A 19 23.43 -11.57 -8.07
C ARG A 19 23.39 -12.93 -8.74
N ARG A 20 24.55 -13.48 -9.10
CA ARG A 20 24.72 -14.84 -9.63
C ARG A 20 25.55 -15.70 -8.69
N GLY A 21 25.36 -17.01 -8.76
CA GLY A 21 26.07 -17.99 -7.95
C GLY A 21 25.39 -18.30 -6.61
N LEU A 22 25.84 -19.38 -5.98
CA LEU A 22 25.37 -19.83 -4.67
C LEU A 22 26.10 -19.07 -3.55
N SER A 23 25.45 -18.93 -2.40
CA SER A 23 26.10 -18.36 -1.21
C SER A 23 27.16 -19.31 -0.64
N LYS A 24 28.17 -18.74 0.03
CA LYS A 24 29.15 -19.53 0.79
C LYS A 24 28.49 -20.43 1.84
N LYS A 25 27.48 -19.90 2.54
CA LYS A 25 26.68 -20.67 3.52
C LYS A 25 26.02 -21.92 2.91
N SER A 26 25.66 -21.88 1.64
CA SER A 26 25.03 -23.01 0.93
C SER A 26 26.04 -23.88 0.18
N GLY A 27 27.33 -23.86 0.59
CA GLY A 27 28.39 -24.65 -0.03
C GLY A 27 28.90 -24.12 -1.38
N GLY A 28 28.51 -22.91 -1.78
CA GLY A 28 28.97 -22.29 -3.04
C GLY A 28 30.24 -21.45 -2.88
N ILE A 29 30.85 -21.08 -4.01
CA ILE A 29 32.04 -20.19 -4.03
C ILE A 29 31.68 -18.77 -3.53
N GLY A 30 30.48 -18.28 -3.83
CA GLY A 30 29.97 -16.97 -3.41
C GLY A 30 29.01 -16.34 -4.41
N LYS A 31 28.20 -15.39 -3.92
CA LYS A 31 27.29 -14.59 -4.75
C LYS A 31 28.05 -13.40 -5.35
N LYS A 32 28.14 -13.32 -6.68
CA LYS A 32 28.72 -12.18 -7.41
C LYS A 32 27.62 -11.22 -7.81
N THR A 33 27.80 -9.92 -7.54
CA THR A 33 26.89 -8.88 -8.06
C THR A 33 27.18 -8.63 -9.53
N THR A 34 26.16 -8.75 -10.38
CA THR A 34 26.28 -8.63 -11.84
C THR A 34 25.59 -7.41 -12.42
N GLY A 35 24.73 -6.75 -11.64
CA GLY A 35 24.07 -5.53 -12.08
C GLY A 35 23.38 -4.81 -10.93
N ILE A 36 23.38 -3.49 -10.99
CA ILE A 36 22.70 -2.60 -10.05
C ILE A 36 21.91 -1.59 -10.89
N THR A 37 20.58 -1.61 -10.78
CA THR A 37 19.70 -0.66 -11.47
C THR A 37 18.83 0.09 -10.47
N ARG A 38 18.50 1.35 -10.76
CA ARG A 38 17.64 2.17 -9.89
C ARG A 38 16.18 1.76 -10.07
N ARG A 39 15.44 1.63 -8.96
CA ARG A 39 14.00 1.35 -8.94
C ARG A 39 13.28 2.21 -7.90
N ARG A 40 11.95 2.31 -8.03
CA ARG A 40 11.09 2.98 -7.07
C ARG A 40 10.22 1.97 -6.34
N PHE A 41 10.24 2.02 -5.01
CA PHE A 41 9.35 1.26 -4.14
C PHE A 41 8.08 2.09 -3.92
N LEU A 42 6.98 1.66 -4.51
CA LEU A 42 5.70 2.34 -4.38
C LEU A 42 4.93 1.82 -3.16
N PRO A 43 4.34 2.69 -2.32
CA PRO A 43 3.41 2.23 -1.30
C PRO A 43 2.19 1.57 -1.96
N ASN A 44 1.69 0.49 -1.35
CA ASN A 44 0.44 -0.15 -1.76
C ASN A 44 -0.73 0.76 -1.33
N LEU A 45 -1.12 1.69 -2.21
CA LEU A 45 -2.22 2.62 -2.00
C LEU A 45 -3.49 2.09 -2.65
N GLN A 46 -4.56 2.07 -1.86
CA GLN A 46 -5.89 1.67 -2.28
C GLN A 46 -6.84 2.87 -2.21
N LYS A 47 -7.76 2.97 -3.16
CA LYS A 47 -8.82 3.98 -3.13
C LYS A 47 -9.93 3.48 -2.21
N VAL A 48 -10.21 4.21 -1.14
CA VAL A 48 -11.21 3.81 -0.14
C VAL A 48 -12.16 4.96 0.12
N ARG A 49 -13.45 4.64 0.25
CA ARG A 49 -14.46 5.59 0.73
C ARG A 49 -14.44 5.62 2.24
N VAL A 50 -14.24 6.80 2.80
CA VAL A 50 -14.07 7.04 4.23
C VAL A 50 -15.16 7.97 4.72
N VAL A 51 -15.72 7.67 5.89
CA VAL A 51 -16.60 8.59 6.60
C VAL A 51 -15.72 9.49 7.47
N LEU A 52 -15.77 10.80 7.23
CA LEU A 52 -15.09 11.79 8.08
C LEU A 52 -15.84 11.94 9.41
N ALA A 53 -15.16 12.50 10.42
CA ALA A 53 -15.79 12.85 11.70
C ALA A 53 -17.00 13.80 11.52
N SER A 54 -17.00 14.61 10.45
CA SER A 54 -18.10 15.50 10.08
C SER A 54 -19.29 14.78 9.40
N GLY A 55 -19.29 13.45 9.32
CA GLY A 55 -20.35 12.66 8.67
C GLY A 55 -20.27 12.62 7.13
N SER A 56 -19.48 13.50 6.51
CA SER A 56 -19.27 13.50 5.05
C SER A 56 -18.49 12.27 4.57
N VAL A 57 -18.86 11.73 3.40
CA VAL A 57 -18.13 10.62 2.76
C VAL A 57 -17.18 11.16 1.71
N LYS A 58 -15.88 10.88 1.85
CA LYS A 58 -14.86 11.24 0.85
C LYS A 58 -14.08 10.01 0.40
N THR A 59 -13.56 10.07 -0.83
CA THR A 59 -12.66 9.04 -1.36
C THR A 59 -11.22 9.46 -1.11
N LEU A 60 -10.45 8.64 -0.41
CA LEU A 60 -9.05 8.88 -0.08
C LEU A 60 -8.15 7.78 -0.66
N LYS A 61 -6.89 8.12 -0.91
CA LYS A 61 -5.81 7.17 -1.24
C LYS A 61 -5.09 6.77 0.02
N VAL A 62 -5.25 5.51 0.38
CA VAL A 62 -4.85 5.02 1.70
C VAL A 62 -3.90 3.84 1.56
N CYS A 63 -2.86 3.84 2.37
CA CYS A 63 -1.93 2.72 2.47
C CYS A 63 -2.58 1.46 3.08
N THR A 64 -2.29 0.27 2.57
CA THR A 64 -2.86 -0.98 3.11
C THR A 64 -2.60 -1.17 4.61
N SER A 65 -1.43 -0.79 5.11
CA SER A 65 -1.14 -0.86 6.56
C SER A 65 -2.03 0.07 7.39
N CYS A 66 -2.47 1.20 6.82
CA CYS A 66 -3.37 2.16 7.46
C CYS A 66 -4.79 1.58 7.53
N ILE A 67 -5.20 0.86 6.48
CA ILE A 67 -6.48 0.14 6.41
C ILE A 67 -6.49 -0.99 7.45
N GLN A 68 -5.42 -1.78 7.50
CA GLN A 68 -5.29 -2.88 8.44
C GLN A 68 -5.26 -2.41 9.90
N ALA A 69 -4.60 -1.28 10.18
CA ALA A 69 -4.54 -0.68 11.52
C ALA A 69 -5.83 0.04 11.95
N GLY A 70 -6.92 0.00 11.16
CA GLY A 70 -8.20 0.61 11.54
C GLY A 70 -8.18 2.14 11.64
N LYS A 71 -7.18 2.83 11.07
CA LYS A 71 -7.07 4.30 11.09
C LYS A 71 -8.16 5.03 10.28
N ILE A 72 -9.11 4.26 9.73
CA ILE A 72 -10.14 4.70 8.81
C ILE A 72 -11.44 4.00 9.14
N ARG A 73 -12.53 4.76 9.18
CA ARG A 73 -13.88 4.23 9.12
C ARG A 73 -14.36 4.14 7.67
N LYS A 74 -14.45 2.92 7.13
CA LYS A 74 -14.93 2.69 5.76
C LYS A 74 -16.41 3.10 5.65
N ALA A 75 -16.78 3.73 4.54
CA ALA A 75 -18.18 3.98 4.24
C ALA A 75 -18.87 2.65 3.87
N PRO A 76 -20.14 2.46 4.24
CA PRO A 76 -20.90 1.28 3.84
C PRO A 76 -20.99 1.20 2.31
N PRO A 77 -21.01 -0.02 1.74
CA PRO A 77 -21.18 -0.19 0.30
C PRO A 77 -22.54 0.40 -0.12
N ARG A 78 -22.57 1.06 -1.28
CA ARG A 78 -23.79 1.67 -1.85
C ARG A 78 -24.94 0.66 -2.12
N ARG A 79 -24.73 -0.63 -1.92
CA ARG A 79 -25.75 -1.68 -2.19
C ARG A 79 -26.71 -1.94 -1.02
N LEU A 80 -26.58 -1.27 0.12
CA LEU A 80 -27.47 -1.48 1.28
C LEU A 80 -28.71 -0.57 1.32
N TYR A 81 -29.16 0.00 0.19
CA TYR A 81 -30.42 0.76 0.10
C TYR A 81 -31.57 -0.09 -0.49
N THR A 82 -31.65 -1.36 -0.13
CA THR A 82 -32.84 -2.17 -0.43
C THR A 82 -33.66 -2.36 0.84
N LYS A 83 -34.63 -1.44 1.02
CA LYS A 83 -36.03 -1.67 1.43
C LYS A 83 -36.55 -1.59 2.89
N GLU A 84 -35.87 -1.01 3.88
CA GLU A 84 -36.48 -0.84 5.24
C GLU A 84 -36.32 0.57 5.85
N ALA A 85 -36.60 1.63 5.07
CA ALA A 85 -36.64 3.00 5.58
C ALA A 85 -37.80 3.82 4.98
N VAL A 86 -38.95 3.16 4.80
CA VAL A 86 -40.25 3.80 4.59
C VAL A 86 -41.19 3.08 5.55
N GLN A 87 -41.38 3.66 6.73
CA GLN A 87 -42.35 3.21 7.71
C GLN A 87 -43.29 4.37 7.98
#